data_AF-A0A7M2C1F5-F1
#
_entry.id   AF-A0A7M2C1F5-F1
#
_cell.length_a   1.000
_cell.length_b   1.000
_cell.length_c   1.000
_cell.angle_alpha   90.00
_cell.angle_beta   90.00
_cell.angle_gamma   90.00
#
_symmetry.space_group_name_H-M   'P 1'
#
loop_
_entity.id
_entity.type
_entity.pdbx_description
1 polymer ?
#
loop_
_entity_poly.entity_id
_entity_poly.type
_entity_poly.pdbx_seq_one_letter_code
_entity_poly.pdbx_strand_id
1 'polypeptide(L)'
;MTDASAAIKDAAEEAANSVISAHGIAVEDEESCFEALCWALGTGVPYEKGLLQFAQAIVDGFDLKGLVDTKIELLGDYKLDYPQDYEPEDVSCMRAELERLRSLQQQLTRPAG
;
A
#
# COMPACT_ATOMS: atom_id res chain seq x y z
N MET A 1 -7.69 -17.04 -3.34
CA MET A 1 -7.85 -15.88 -2.46
C MET A 1 -6.73 -15.94 -1.45
N THR A 2 -5.77 -15.04 -1.55
CA THR A 2 -4.75 -14.84 -0.50
C THR A 2 -5.46 -14.40 0.77
N ASP A 3 -5.08 -14.97 1.91
CA ASP A 3 -5.61 -14.55 3.21
C ASP A 3 -5.14 -13.11 3.45
N ALA A 4 -6.07 -12.18 3.65
CA ALA A 4 -5.75 -10.79 3.94
C ALA A 4 -4.83 -10.67 5.17
N SER A 5 -4.91 -11.63 6.10
CA SER A 5 -4.00 -11.68 7.25
C SER A 5 -2.55 -12.00 6.88
N ALA A 6 -2.29 -12.75 5.81
CA ALA A 6 -0.93 -13.06 5.37
C ALA A 6 -0.29 -11.84 4.69
N ALA A 7 -1.03 -11.18 3.78
CA ALA A 7 -0.55 -9.98 3.10
C ALA A 7 -0.22 -8.83 4.06
N ILE A 8 -1.01 -8.68 5.15
CA ILE A 8 -0.71 -7.68 6.19
C ILE A 8 0.59 -8.02 6.93
N LYS A 9 0.84 -9.30 7.22
CA LYS A 9 2.08 -9.73 7.88
C LYS A 9 3.28 -9.51 6.96
N ASP A 10 3.20 -9.90 5.71
CA ASP A 10 4.29 -9.72 4.74
C ASP A 10 4.64 -8.22 4.59
N ALA A 11 3.63 -7.35 4.49
CA ALA A 11 3.85 -5.90 4.44
C ALA A 11 4.48 -5.34 5.72
N ALA A 12 4.10 -5.86 6.89
CA ALA A 12 4.71 -5.49 8.16
C ALA A 12 6.18 -5.97 8.24
N GLU A 13 6.49 -7.16 7.75
CA GLU A 13 7.86 -7.68 7.70
C GLU A 13 8.75 -6.84 6.78
N GLU A 14 8.28 -6.53 5.56
CA GLU A 14 9.04 -5.70 4.61
C GLU A 14 9.27 -4.29 5.16
N ALA A 15 8.25 -3.69 5.77
CA ALA A 15 8.37 -2.38 6.39
C ALA A 15 9.35 -2.40 7.56
N ALA A 16 9.31 -3.45 8.40
CA ALA A 16 10.25 -3.60 9.51
C ALA A 16 11.68 -3.79 9.00
N ASN A 17 11.87 -4.60 7.94
CA ASN A 17 13.17 -4.82 7.30
C ASN A 17 13.78 -3.50 6.78
N SER A 18 12.96 -2.63 6.19
CA SER A 18 13.38 -1.30 5.75
C SER A 18 13.92 -0.46 6.92
N VAL A 19 13.23 -0.46 8.07
CA VAL A 19 13.66 0.30 9.26
C VAL A 19 14.92 -0.29 9.90
N ILE A 20 14.96 -1.60 10.17
CA ILE A 20 16.13 -2.22 10.81
C ILE A 20 17.39 -2.10 9.95
N SER A 21 17.25 -2.21 8.61
CA SER A 21 18.34 -1.98 7.67
C SER A 21 18.84 -0.54 7.71
N ALA A 22 17.94 0.43 7.79
CA ALA A 22 18.29 1.85 7.87
C ALA A 22 19.02 2.24 9.17
N HIS A 23 18.81 1.50 10.26
CA HIS A 23 19.48 1.72 11.55
C HIS A 23 20.62 0.74 11.84
N GLY A 24 20.91 -0.19 10.93
CA GLY A 24 21.97 -1.20 11.12
C GLY A 24 21.70 -2.15 12.30
N ILE A 25 20.43 -2.43 12.59
CA ILE A 25 20.03 -3.39 13.60
C ILE A 25 20.27 -4.81 13.05
N ALA A 26 20.97 -5.63 13.82
CA ALA A 26 21.14 -7.05 13.48
C ALA A 26 19.86 -7.83 13.79
N VAL A 27 19.49 -8.74 12.90
CA VAL A 27 18.40 -9.70 13.08
C VAL A 27 19.01 -11.05 13.41
N GLU A 28 18.52 -11.71 14.45
CA GLU A 28 18.96 -13.05 14.81
C GLU A 28 18.35 -14.11 13.87
N ASP A 29 19.02 -15.25 13.68
CA ASP A 29 18.66 -16.25 12.65
C ASP A 29 17.24 -16.86 12.82
N GLU A 30 16.65 -16.78 14.03
CA GLU A 30 15.31 -17.29 14.35
C GLU A 30 14.26 -16.19 14.53
N GLU A 31 14.64 -14.92 14.32
CA GLU A 31 13.81 -13.76 14.60
C GLU A 31 13.28 -13.12 13.31
N SER A 32 12.02 -12.69 13.34
CA SER A 32 11.46 -11.89 12.23
C SER A 32 11.95 -10.44 12.25
N CYS A 33 11.90 -9.77 11.10
CA CYS A 33 12.28 -8.35 11.03
C CYS A 33 11.36 -7.49 11.90
N PHE A 34 10.08 -7.85 11.98
CA PHE A 34 9.12 -7.18 12.84
C PHE A 34 9.43 -7.34 14.33
N GLU A 35 9.74 -8.55 14.79
CA GLU A 35 10.13 -8.79 16.18
C GLU A 35 11.42 -8.04 16.53
N ALA A 36 12.44 -8.12 15.68
CA ALA A 36 13.72 -7.41 15.86
C ALA A 36 13.50 -5.89 16.01
N LEU A 37 12.62 -5.32 15.18
CA LEU A 37 12.23 -3.91 15.30
C LEU A 37 11.56 -3.64 16.64
N CYS A 38 10.58 -4.46 17.05
CA CYS A 38 9.88 -4.29 18.32
C CYS A 38 10.84 -4.26 19.53
N TRP A 39 11.88 -5.09 19.54
CA TRP A 39 12.89 -5.06 20.59
C TRP A 39 13.84 -3.86 20.51
N ALA A 40 14.18 -3.43 19.29
CA ALA A 40 15.08 -2.30 19.08
C ALA A 40 14.44 -0.95 19.42
N LEU A 41 13.11 -0.83 19.41
CA LEU A 41 12.41 0.40 19.78
C LEU A 41 12.71 0.80 21.23
N GLY A 42 13.10 2.07 21.43
CA GLY A 42 13.49 2.65 22.71
C GLY A 42 14.95 2.40 23.11
N THR A 43 15.58 1.31 22.65
CA THR A 43 16.95 0.95 23.05
C THR A 43 17.98 1.19 21.93
N GLY A 44 17.64 0.81 20.69
CA GLY A 44 18.46 1.00 19.49
C GLY A 44 17.91 2.08 18.53
N VAL A 45 16.60 2.33 18.57
CA VAL A 45 15.91 3.35 17.76
C VAL A 45 14.98 4.15 18.66
N PRO A 46 15.00 5.50 18.63
CA PRO A 46 14.03 6.30 19.38
C PRO A 46 12.60 5.89 19.03
N TYR A 47 11.80 5.58 20.04
CA TYR A 47 10.52 4.90 19.89
C TYR A 47 9.59 5.58 18.88
N GLU A 48 9.33 6.88 19.04
CA GLU A 48 8.45 7.65 18.17
C GLU A 48 8.99 7.75 16.73
N LYS A 49 10.31 7.88 16.59
CA LYS A 49 10.96 7.94 15.27
C LYS A 49 10.85 6.59 14.55
N GLY A 50 11.11 5.49 15.25
CA GLY A 50 11.03 4.15 14.68
C GLY A 50 9.61 3.81 14.23
N LEU A 51 8.59 4.14 15.03
CA LEU A 51 7.19 3.96 14.63
C LEU A 51 6.79 4.79 13.41
N LEU A 52 7.22 6.05 13.34
CA LEU A 52 6.94 6.91 12.18
C LEU A 52 7.61 6.36 10.91
N GLN A 53 8.86 5.91 11.00
CA GLN A 53 9.57 5.32 9.87
C GLN A 53 8.94 4.00 9.42
N PHE A 54 8.50 3.17 10.37
CA PHE A 54 7.78 1.94 10.09
C PHE A 54 6.44 2.22 9.38
N ALA A 55 5.64 3.16 9.89
CA ALA A 55 4.39 3.56 9.27
C ALA A 55 4.60 4.12 7.85
N GLN A 56 5.63 4.94 7.66
CA GLN A 56 5.99 5.46 6.34
C GLN A 56 6.41 4.33 5.40
N ALA A 57 7.21 3.36 5.85
CA ALA A 57 7.60 2.22 5.04
C ALA A 57 6.41 1.36 4.60
N ILE A 58 5.39 1.18 5.45
CA ILE A 58 4.13 0.53 5.06
C ILE A 58 3.43 1.32 3.95
N VAL A 59 3.35 2.65 4.08
CA VAL A 59 2.70 3.51 3.07
C VAL A 59 3.47 3.51 1.76
N ASP A 60 4.80 3.57 1.80
CA ASP A 60 5.67 3.58 0.63
C ASP A 60 5.69 2.22 -0.09
N GLY A 61 5.58 1.12 0.67
CA GLY A 61 5.45 -0.24 0.12
C GLY A 61 4.05 -0.57 -0.40
N PHE A 62 3.05 0.26 -0.10
CA PHE A 62 1.69 0.02 -0.58
C PHE A 62 1.60 0.31 -2.08
N ASP A 63 1.15 -0.68 -2.86
CA ASP A 63 0.96 -0.52 -4.30
C ASP A 63 -0.27 0.35 -4.63
N LEU A 64 -0.12 1.66 -4.42
CA LEU A 64 -1.13 2.67 -4.76
C LEU A 64 -1.49 2.63 -6.24
N LYS A 65 -0.52 2.32 -7.10
CA LYS A 65 -0.73 2.22 -8.54
C LYS A 65 -1.61 1.01 -8.86
N GLY A 66 -1.28 -0.16 -8.34
CA GLY A 66 -2.08 -1.37 -8.50
C GLY A 66 -3.51 -1.22 -7.97
N LEU A 67 -3.70 -0.50 -6.85
CA LEU A 67 -5.04 -0.18 -6.36
C LEU A 67 -5.84 0.69 -7.34
N VAL A 68 -5.21 1.73 -7.91
CA VAL A 68 -5.84 2.60 -8.91
C VAL A 68 -6.17 1.81 -10.18
N ASP A 69 -5.24 1.00 -10.67
CA ASP A 69 -5.41 0.16 -11.86
C ASP A 69 -6.57 -0.82 -11.67
N THR A 70 -6.62 -1.51 -10.52
CA THR A 70 -7.70 -2.46 -10.18
C THR A 70 -9.06 -1.76 -10.14
N LYS A 71 -9.14 -0.54 -9.60
CA LYS A 71 -10.40 0.21 -9.54
C LYS A 71 -10.84 0.71 -10.92
N ILE A 72 -9.89 1.08 -11.79
CA ILE A 72 -10.19 1.42 -13.18
C ILE A 72 -10.76 0.20 -13.91
N GLU A 73 -10.14 -0.97 -13.77
CA GLU A 73 -10.63 -2.23 -14.35
C GLU A 73 -12.04 -2.55 -13.83
N LEU A 74 -12.25 -2.46 -12.50
CA LEU A 74 -13.57 -2.67 -11.87
C LEU A 74 -14.65 -1.76 -12.45
N LEU A 75 -14.39 -0.46 -12.56
CA LEU A 75 -15.40 0.49 -13.04
C LEU A 75 -15.59 0.44 -14.55
N GLY A 76 -14.51 0.35 -15.31
CA GLY A 76 -14.54 0.32 -16.77
C GLY A 76 -15.09 -1.00 -17.30
N ASP A 77 -14.37 -2.08 -17.01
CA ASP A 77 -14.51 -3.35 -17.72
C ASP A 77 -15.57 -4.25 -17.07
N TYR A 78 -15.86 -4.08 -15.78
CA TYR A 78 -16.87 -4.90 -15.10
C TYR A 78 -18.21 -4.19 -14.89
N LYS A 79 -18.23 -2.88 -14.62
CA LYS A 79 -19.47 -2.14 -14.37
C LYS A 79 -19.98 -1.40 -15.61
N LEU A 80 -19.15 -0.57 -16.22
CA LEU A 80 -19.57 0.29 -17.33
C LEU A 80 -19.74 -0.45 -18.66
N ASP A 81 -19.32 -1.71 -18.75
CA ASP A 81 -19.67 -2.64 -19.83
C ASP A 81 -21.14 -3.10 -19.76
N TYR A 82 -21.78 -3.01 -18.59
CA TYR A 82 -23.19 -3.31 -18.37
C TYR A 82 -23.94 -2.12 -17.75
N PRO A 83 -23.93 -0.93 -18.39
CA PRO A 83 -24.46 0.28 -17.79
C PRO A 83 -25.99 0.22 -17.56
N GLN A 84 -26.71 -0.67 -18.26
CA GLN A 84 -28.13 -0.91 -18.06
C GLN A 84 -28.47 -1.56 -16.71
N ASP A 85 -27.48 -2.12 -16.01
CA ASP A 85 -27.67 -2.75 -14.71
C ASP A 85 -27.66 -1.72 -13.56
N TYR A 86 -27.48 -0.43 -13.89
CA TYR A 86 -27.32 0.66 -12.93
C TYR A 86 -28.23 1.84 -13.27
N GLU A 87 -28.54 2.64 -12.25
CA GLU A 87 -29.27 3.90 -12.45
C GLU A 87 -28.41 4.90 -13.25
N PRO A 88 -29.02 5.76 -14.09
CA PRO A 88 -28.27 6.71 -14.91
C PRO A 88 -27.36 7.67 -14.12
N GLU A 89 -27.74 8.01 -12.90
CA GLU A 89 -26.94 8.83 -11.99
C GLU A 89 -25.67 8.09 -11.53
N ASP A 90 -25.78 6.81 -11.19
CA ASP A 90 -24.65 5.97 -10.81
C ASP A 90 -23.66 5.80 -11.96
N VAL A 91 -24.17 5.56 -13.18
CA VAL A 91 -23.33 5.48 -14.39
C VAL A 91 -22.56 6.79 -14.60
N SER A 92 -23.22 7.94 -14.38
CA SER A 92 -22.59 9.26 -14.49
C SER A 92 -21.49 9.45 -13.45
N CYS A 93 -21.74 9.05 -12.19
CA CYS A 93 -20.75 9.07 -11.11
C CYS A 93 -19.55 8.18 -11.40
N MET A 94 -19.78 6.96 -11.92
CA MET A 94 -18.71 6.01 -12.27
C MET A 94 -17.83 6.56 -13.40
N ARG A 95 -18.40 7.21 -14.41
CA ARG A 95 -17.63 7.86 -15.49
C ARG A 95 -16.76 8.99 -14.96
N ALA A 96 -17.31 9.86 -14.11
CA ALA A 96 -16.56 10.95 -13.50
C ALA A 96 -15.42 10.43 -12.59
N GLU A 97 -15.66 9.34 -11.86
CA GLU A 97 -14.63 8.68 -11.05
C GLU A 97 -13.52 8.09 -11.91
N LEU A 98 -13.88 7.45 -13.02
CA LEU A 98 -12.91 6.85 -13.94
C LEU A 98 -12.00 7.89 -14.60
N GLU A 99 -12.51 9.08 -14.90
CA GLU A 99 -11.70 10.23 -15.36
C GLU A 99 -10.70 10.69 -14.29
N ARG A 100 -11.15 10.79 -13.03
CA ARG A 100 -10.27 11.12 -11.89
C ARG A 100 -9.18 10.07 -11.68
N LEU A 101 -9.53 8.79 -11.74
CA LEU A 101 -8.59 7.69 -11.56
C LEU A 101 -7.55 7.62 -12.68
N ARG A 102 -7.94 7.83 -13.94
CA ARG A 102 -6.99 7.92 -15.07
C ARG A 102 -6.02 9.10 -14.90
N SER A 103 -6.51 10.23 -14.41
CA SER A 103 -5.67 11.39 -14.11
C SER A 103 -4.67 11.08 -12.98
N LEU A 104 -5.10 10.36 -11.95
CA LEU A 104 -4.25 9.91 -10.85
C LEU A 104 -3.20 8.89 -11.32
N GLN A 105 -3.59 7.93 -12.16
CA GLN A 105 -2.69 6.93 -12.75
C GLN A 105 -1.55 7.60 -13.53
N GLN A 106 -1.85 8.64 -14.31
CA GLN A 106 -0.83 9.42 -15.04
C GLN A 106 0.13 10.15 -14.10
N GLN A 107 -0.36 10.67 -12.97
CA GLN A 107 0.48 11.33 -11.97
C GLN A 107 1.42 10.33 -11.28
N LEU A 108 0.91 9.14 -10.93
CA LEU A 108 1.70 8.07 -10.30
C LEU A 108 2.73 7.44 -11.25
N THR A 109 2.50 7.52 -12.57
CA THR A 109 3.44 6.98 -13.59
C THR A 109 4.51 8.00 -13.97
N ARG A 110 4.33 9.29 -13.64
CA ARG A 110 5.33 10.31 -13.93
C ARG A 110 6.52 10.11 -12.99
N PRO A 111 7.76 9.97 -13.50
CA PRO A 111 8.93 9.90 -12.63
C PRO A 111 8.98 11.19 -11.79
N ALA A 112 9.25 11.04 -10.49
CA ALA A 112 9.52 12.18 -9.62
C ALA A 112 10.67 12.98 -10.25
N GLY A 113 10.36 14.20 -10.70
CA GLY A 113 11.33 15.11 -11.30
C GLY A 113 12.26 15.72 -10.27
#